data_AF-T2JY23-F1
#
_entry.id   AF-T2JY23-F1
#
_cell.length_a   1.000
_cell.length_b   1.000
_cell.length_c   1.000
_cell.angle_alpha   90.00
_cell.angle_beta   90.00
_cell.angle_gamma   90.00
#
_symmetry.space_group_name_H-M   'P 1'
#
loop_
_entity.id
_entity.type
_entity.pdbx_description
1 polymer ?
#
loop_
_entity_poly.entity_id
_entity_poly.type
_entity_poly.pdbx_seq_one_letter_code
_entity_poly.pdbx_strand_id
1 'polypeptide(L)'
;MFSSELDIITHCFSGTETSQEELIDGIVIKRIEHLPCKPSKSIDAIGYDHENSILYVQFKSGGTYRYFNAPLSLWQRLIKTTGSIGRLYHQNIKGNFKGGQVSNLI
;
A
#
# COMPACT_ATOMS: atom_id res chain seq x y z
N MET A 1 13.02 -25.39 -33.24
CA MET A 1 13.31 -24.16 -34.00
C MET A 1 12.18 -23.20 -33.70
N PHE A 2 12.54 -22.12 -33.04
CA PHE A 2 11.68 -21.13 -32.39
C PHE A 2 10.74 -20.47 -33.39
N SER A 3 9.43 -20.43 -33.10
CA SER A 3 8.58 -19.23 -33.21
C SER A 3 7.13 -19.60 -32.96
N SER A 4 6.63 -19.31 -31.76
CA SER A 4 5.30 -18.72 -31.55
C SER A 4 5.12 -18.26 -30.10
N GLU A 5 6.19 -17.78 -29.45
CA GLU A 5 6.15 -17.17 -28.10
C GLU A 5 5.40 -15.82 -28.07
N LEU A 6 4.71 -15.43 -29.14
CA LEU A 6 3.95 -14.18 -29.18
C LEU A 6 2.46 -14.30 -28.79
N ASP A 7 1.95 -15.49 -28.47
CA ASP A 7 0.54 -15.64 -28.06
C ASP A 7 0.32 -15.65 -26.53
N ILE A 8 1.39 -15.69 -25.72
CA ILE A 8 1.27 -15.63 -24.25
C ILE A 8 1.23 -14.17 -23.77
N ILE A 9 1.85 -13.24 -24.51
CA ILE A 9 1.92 -11.83 -24.10
C ILE A 9 0.58 -11.10 -24.33
N THR A 10 -0.26 -11.58 -25.25
CA THR A 10 -1.54 -10.93 -25.58
C THR A 10 -2.70 -11.34 -24.67
N HIS A 11 -2.59 -12.45 -23.91
CA HIS A 11 -3.67 -12.95 -23.05
C HIS A 11 -3.50 -12.70 -21.55
N CYS A 12 -2.40 -12.08 -21.11
CA CYS A 12 -2.25 -11.59 -19.73
C CYS A 12 -2.57 -10.11 -19.54
N PHE A 13 -3.11 -9.43 -20.57
CA PHE A 13 -3.69 -8.09 -20.44
C PHE A 13 -5.23 -8.16 -20.33
N SER A 14 -5.73 -9.14 -19.60
CA SER A 14 -7.12 -9.21 -19.15
C SER A 14 -7.10 -9.36 -17.64
N GLY A 15 -6.98 -8.25 -16.93
CA GLY A 15 -6.90 -8.28 -15.48
C GLY A 15 -6.55 -6.94 -14.84
N THR A 16 -7.52 -6.03 -14.87
CA THR A 16 -7.61 -4.81 -14.05
C THR A 16 -6.82 -3.60 -14.56
N GLU A 17 -7.50 -2.79 -15.36
CA GLU A 17 -7.43 -1.34 -15.18
C GLU A 17 -7.85 -1.03 -13.73
N THR A 18 -6.91 -1.01 -12.79
CA THR A 18 -7.14 -0.38 -11.48
C THR A 18 -6.49 0.98 -11.51
N SER A 19 -7.23 1.95 -12.06
CA SER A 19 -6.84 3.35 -12.34
C SER A 19 -6.53 4.19 -11.08
N GLN A 20 -5.98 3.62 -10.01
CA GLN A 20 -5.86 4.28 -8.70
C GLN A 20 -4.56 3.97 -7.95
N GLU A 21 -3.54 3.45 -8.64
CA GLU A 21 -2.18 3.35 -8.10
C GLU A 21 -1.41 4.61 -8.42
N GLU A 22 -1.26 5.48 -7.43
CA GLU A 22 -0.41 6.66 -7.52
C GLU A 22 1.01 6.24 -7.13
N LEU A 23 1.95 6.34 -8.07
CA LEU A 23 3.37 6.16 -7.82
C LEU A 23 3.99 7.54 -7.64
N ILE A 24 4.46 7.84 -6.42
CA ILE A 24 5.16 9.09 -6.11
C ILE A 24 6.53 8.72 -5.56
N ASP A 25 7.60 9.18 -6.21
CA ASP A 25 8.98 8.92 -5.78
C ASP A 25 9.31 7.44 -5.50
N GLY A 26 8.76 6.52 -6.31
CA GLY A 26 8.95 5.07 -6.14
C GLY A 26 8.05 4.42 -5.09
N ILE A 27 7.10 5.17 -4.54
CA ILE A 27 6.22 4.72 -3.45
C ILE A 27 4.84 4.45 -4.03
N VAL A 28 4.37 3.21 -3.86
CA VAL A 28 3.03 2.79 -4.29
C VAL A 28 2.02 3.25 -3.26
N ILE A 29 1.15 4.19 -3.63
CA ILE A 29 0.15 4.77 -2.73
C ILE A 29 -1.24 4.22 -3.03
N LYS A 30 -1.97 3.89 -1.96
CA LYS A 30 -3.35 3.41 -1.98
C LYS A 30 -4.20 4.21 -1.01
N ARG A 31 -5.24 4.87 -1.54
CA ARG A 31 -6.27 5.55 -0.74
C ARG A 31 -7.19 4.53 -0.09
N ILE A 32 -7.47 4.69 1.20
CA ILE A 32 -8.28 3.75 1.97
C ILE A 32 -9.72 3.65 1.42
N GLU A 33 -10.26 4.75 0.91
CA GLU A 33 -11.61 4.79 0.31
C GLU A 33 -11.78 3.90 -0.93
N HIS A 34 -10.68 3.48 -1.56
CA HIS A 34 -10.65 2.61 -2.73
C HIS A 34 -10.26 1.16 -2.41
N LEU A 35 -10.04 0.84 -1.14
CA LEU A 35 -9.72 -0.51 -0.69
C LEU A 35 -10.99 -1.28 -0.28
N PRO A 36 -10.98 -2.62 -0.35
CA PRO A 36 -12.13 -3.48 0.02
C PRO A 36 -12.45 -3.48 1.53
N CYS A 37 -11.80 -2.63 2.31
CA CYS A 37 -11.93 -2.54 3.75
C CYS A 37 -13.09 -1.62 4.15
N LYS A 38 -13.47 -1.68 5.43
CA LYS A 38 -14.40 -0.68 5.97
C LYS A 38 -13.74 0.71 5.97
N PRO A 39 -14.47 1.78 5.60
CA PRO A 39 -13.91 3.13 5.56
C PRO A 39 -13.35 3.49 6.93
N SER A 40 -12.12 4.02 6.92
CA SER A 40 -11.44 4.46 8.14
C SER A 40 -11.74 5.92 8.43
N LYS A 41 -11.95 6.23 9.72
CA LYS A 41 -12.07 7.62 10.21
C LYS A 41 -10.72 8.26 10.51
N SER A 42 -9.66 7.46 10.64
CA SER A 42 -8.36 7.92 11.11
C SER A 42 -7.28 7.87 10.03
N ILE A 43 -7.33 6.88 9.15
CA ILE A 43 -6.32 6.64 8.11
C ILE A 43 -6.91 7.02 6.76
N ASP A 44 -6.16 7.79 6.00
CA ASP A 44 -6.56 8.33 4.70
C ASP A 44 -5.97 7.52 3.54
N ALA A 45 -4.66 7.28 3.63
CA ALA A 45 -3.90 6.55 2.63
C ALA A 45 -2.80 5.73 3.30
N ILE A 46 -2.33 4.73 2.57
CA ILE A 46 -1.14 3.95 2.92
C ILE A 46 -0.23 3.94 1.69
N GLY A 47 1.07 4.01 1.91
CA GLY A 47 2.09 3.97 0.85
C GLY A 47 3.14 2.91 1.15
N TYR A 48 3.72 2.30 0.14
CA TYR A 48 4.79 1.32 0.33
C TYR A 48 5.92 1.53 -0.67
N ASP A 49 7.11 1.72 -0.11
CA ASP A 49 8.37 1.74 -0.85
C ASP A 49 8.94 0.32 -0.88
N HIS A 50 8.92 -0.28 -2.07
CA HIS A 50 9.40 -1.64 -2.27
C HIS A 50 10.91 -1.77 -2.16
N GLU A 51 11.66 -0.75 -2.59
CA GLU A 51 13.12 -0.77 -2.60
C GLU A 51 13.67 -0.66 -1.18
N ASN A 52 13.07 0.23 -0.37
CA ASN A 52 13.54 0.51 0.98
C ASN A 52 12.77 -0.26 2.07
N SER A 53 11.73 -1.03 1.70
CA SER A 53 10.84 -1.73 2.65
C SER A 53 10.27 -0.78 3.72
N ILE A 54 9.77 0.37 3.27
CA ILE A 54 9.20 1.41 4.13
C ILE A 54 7.71 1.49 3.91
N LEU A 55 6.95 1.37 5.00
CA LEU A 55 5.51 1.57 5.01
C LEU A 55 5.19 2.99 5.46
N TYR A 56 4.40 3.71 4.68
CA TYR A 56 3.86 5.02 4.98
C TYR A 56 2.38 4.91 5.35
N VAL A 57 1.96 5.63 6.38
CA VAL A 57 0.56 5.71 6.83
C VAL A 57 0.19 7.18 6.98
N GLN A 58 -0.69 7.65 6.09
CA GLN A 58 -1.26 8.98 6.16
C GLN A 58 -2.51 8.95 7.02
N PHE A 59 -2.53 9.79 8.03
CA PHE A 59 -3.73 10.03 8.84
C PHE A 59 -4.57 11.15 8.23
N LYS A 60 -5.89 11.04 8.37
CA LYS A 60 -6.85 12.10 7.97
C LYS A 60 -6.64 13.41 8.72
N SER A 61 -5.95 13.37 9.86
CA SER A 61 -5.53 14.56 10.60
C SER A 61 -4.31 15.27 9.99
N GLY A 62 -3.76 14.78 8.88
CA GLY A 62 -2.65 15.37 8.13
C GLY A 62 -1.26 14.81 8.47
N GLY A 63 -1.10 14.03 9.53
CA GLY A 63 0.20 13.44 9.88
C GLY A 63 0.52 12.19 9.06
N THR A 64 1.73 12.09 8.52
CA THR A 64 2.25 10.87 7.88
C THR A 64 3.30 10.22 8.76
N TYR A 65 3.19 8.93 8.97
CA TYR A 65 4.19 8.13 9.68
C TYR A 65 4.83 7.15 8.74
N ARG A 66 6.17 7.08 8.78
CA ARG A 66 6.93 6.04 8.10
C ARG A 66 7.37 4.96 9.08
N TYR A 67 7.39 3.72 8.62
CA TYR A 67 7.81 2.55 9.36
C TYR A 67 8.84 1.78 8.55
N PHE A 68 10.04 1.64 9.09
CA PHE A 68 11.15 0.97 8.44
C PHE A 68 11.06 -0.56 8.63
N ASN A 69 11.70 -1.29 7.73
CA ASN A 69 11.78 -2.75 7.73
C ASN A 69 10.38 -3.40 7.76
N ALA A 70 9.39 -2.74 7.16
CA ALA A 70 8.05 -3.25 7.04
C ALA A 70 8.03 -4.27 5.90
N PRO A 71 7.68 -5.55 6.15
CA PRO A 71 7.72 -6.56 5.09
C PRO A 71 6.58 -6.34 4.09
N LEU A 72 6.83 -6.69 2.83
CA LEU A 72 5.84 -6.61 1.75
C LEU A 72 4.53 -7.36 2.09
N SER A 73 4.62 -8.47 2.81
CA SER A 73 3.45 -9.25 3.25
C SER A 73 2.52 -8.45 4.18
N LEU A 74 3.06 -7.52 4.98
CA LEU A 74 2.27 -6.62 5.82
C LEU A 74 1.53 -5.60 4.97
N TRP A 75 2.20 -4.99 3.98
CA TRP A 75 1.58 -4.11 3.00
C TRP A 75 0.44 -4.81 2.25
N GLN A 76 0.69 -6.01 1.72
CA GLN A 76 -0.31 -6.79 1.01
C GLN A 76 -1.53 -7.13 1.89
N ARG A 77 -1.30 -7.41 3.18
CA ARG A 77 -2.39 -7.61 4.15
C ARG A 77 -3.22 -6.34 4.36
N LEU A 78 -2.61 -5.15 4.37
CA LEU A 78 -3.33 -3.89 4.53
C LEU A 78 -4.24 -3.60 3.33
N ILE A 79 -3.75 -3.81 2.10
CA ILE A 79 -4.54 -3.52 0.88
C ILE A 79 -5.63 -4.58 0.60
N LYS A 80 -5.45 -5.82 1.07
CA LYS A 80 -6.42 -6.92 0.86
C LYS A 80 -7.41 -7.11 2.01
N THR A 81 -7.23 -6.44 3.15
CA THR A 81 -8.10 -6.65 4.31
C THR A 81 -9.52 -6.14 4.05
N THR A 82 -10.52 -6.90 4.47
CA THR A 82 -11.92 -6.47 4.53
C THR A 82 -12.29 -5.90 5.90
N GLY A 83 -11.37 -5.95 6.86
CA GLY A 83 -11.56 -5.51 8.24
C GLY A 83 -11.39 -4.01 8.45
N SER A 84 -11.27 -3.60 9.71
CA SER A 84 -10.89 -2.23 10.05
C SER A 84 -9.38 -2.06 9.93
N ILE A 85 -8.93 -1.25 8.97
CA ILE A 85 -7.50 -0.93 8.81
C ILE A 85 -6.93 -0.26 10.07
N GLY A 86 -7.71 0.58 10.75
CA GLY A 86 -7.29 1.18 12.02
C GLY A 86 -6.93 0.13 13.08
N ARG A 87 -7.77 -0.90 13.24
CA ARG A 87 -7.48 -2.02 14.17
C ARG A 87 -6.22 -2.78 13.73
N LEU A 88 -6.08 -3.07 12.45
CA LEU A 88 -4.91 -3.77 11.91
C LEU A 88 -3.63 -2.98 12.17
N TYR A 89 -3.66 -1.66 11.95
CA TYR A 89 -2.57 -0.74 12.25
C TYR A 89 -2.17 -0.76 13.73
N HIS A 90 -3.13 -0.65 14.64
CA HIS A 90 -2.84 -0.68 16.08
C HIS A 90 -2.25 -2.00 16.56
N GLN A 91 -2.66 -3.12 15.98
CA GLN A 91 -2.22 -4.45 16.40
C GLN A 91 -0.88 -4.87 15.78
N ASN A 92 -0.66 -4.53 14.50
CA ASN A 92 0.45 -5.07 13.73
C ASN A 92 1.56 -4.04 13.46
N ILE A 93 1.25 -2.75 13.47
CA ILE A 93 2.18 -1.70 13.01
C ILE A 93 2.66 -0.86 14.18
N LYS A 94 1.72 -0.23 14.90
CA LYS A 94 2.03 0.73 15.96
C LYS A 94 2.79 0.03 17.10
N GLY A 95 4.04 0.44 17.33
CA GLY A 95 4.90 -0.10 18.38
C GLY A 95 5.73 -1.33 17.96
N ASN A 96 5.39 -1.98 16.85
CA ASN A 96 6.12 -3.15 16.34
C ASN A 96 7.25 -2.77 15.37
N PHE A 97 7.10 -1.64 14.67
CA PHE A 97 8.10 -1.14 13.73
C PHE A 97 8.71 0.17 14.22
N LYS A 98 10.01 0.33 13.99
CA LYS A 98 10.69 1.61 14.19
C LYS A 98 10.27 2.57 13.09
N GLY A 99 10.09 3.83 13.47
CA GLY A 99 9.49 4.81 12.57
C GLY A 99 9.40 6.17 13.21
N GLY A 100 8.88 7.12 12.45
CA GLY A 100 8.71 8.49 12.88
C GLY A 100 7.72 9.24 11.99
N GLN A 101 7.25 10.38 12.48
CA GLN A 101 6.46 11.29 11.68
C GLN A 101 7.35 11.94 10.62
N VAL A 102 6.82 12.10 9.41
CA VAL A 102 7.46 12.84 8.32
C VAL A 102 6.57 14.03 7.95
N SER A 103 7.21 15.16 7.63
CA SER A 103 6.52 16.41 7.32
C SER A 103 5.83 16.36 5.97
N ASN A 104 6.41 15.65 5.00
CA ASN A 104 5.84 15.41 3.69
C ASN A 104 6.13 13.98 3.29
N LEU A 105 5.07 13.21 3.12
CA LEU A 105 5.03 12.20 2.09
C LEU A 105 3.56 11.92 1.79
N ILE A 106 3.23 11.94 0.49
CA ILE A 106 1.89 11.96 -0.13
C ILE A 106 1.32 13.37 -0.28
#